data_AF-A0A348YAH9-F1
#
_entry.id   AF-A0A348YAH9-F1
#
_cell.length_a   1.000
_cell.length_b   1.000
_cell.length_c   1.000
_cell.angle_alpha   90.00
_cell.angle_beta   90.00
_cell.angle_gamma   90.00
#
_symmetry.space_group_name_H-M   'P 1'
#
loop_
_entity.id
_entity.type
_entity.pdbx_description
1 polymer ?
#
loop_
_entity_poly.entity_id
_entity_poly.type
_entity_poly.pdbx_seq_one_letter_code
_entity_poly.pdbx_strand_id
1 'polypeptide(L)'
;MTFSHDLKQIKSNYQFKLRTILDFINEIDIYIEKNLNEIKEAGLPSDPETTSEGKKLRDFFNEALDENNDKKGEGKFKVTSPALSKFILVFIKKMKYSQFLNEMTLSYLIACQEAMFKDYLQSILMNNTNCLKSGKDKISYDDILGFDSMDELVKSIVKKTVDSIGYGSTEDISKYYLEKFNIEFKDFRGWKIIVESSLRRNLVIHNKSLANDSYCRRFSEFSVDDKIDISGEYIKGVAENLIEFNEFCLFTISQKFRIET
;
A
#
# COMPACT_ATOMS: atom_id res chain seq x y z
N MET A 1 15.51 -28.37 2.87
CA MET A 1 15.45 -27.11 3.62
C MET A 1 14.37 -27.30 4.68
N THR A 2 14.58 -26.95 5.94
CA THR A 2 13.57 -27.18 6.99
C THR A 2 12.48 -26.11 6.90
N PHE A 3 11.23 -26.47 7.17
CA PHE A 3 10.09 -25.55 7.11
C PHE A 3 10.33 -24.25 7.92
N SER A 4 10.97 -24.34 9.09
CA SER A 4 11.39 -23.17 9.90
C SER A 4 12.32 -22.22 9.13
N HIS A 5 13.31 -22.76 8.43
CA HIS A 5 14.25 -21.97 7.64
C HIS A 5 13.53 -21.21 6.53
N ASP A 6 12.61 -21.85 5.82
CA ASP A 6 11.85 -21.22 4.74
C ASP A 6 11.01 -20.04 5.25
N LEU A 7 10.30 -20.23 6.38
CA LEU A 7 9.50 -19.16 6.99
C LEU A 7 10.35 -17.99 7.48
N LYS A 8 11.52 -18.27 8.08
CA LYS A 8 12.49 -17.23 8.49
C LYS A 8 13.06 -16.48 7.31
N GLN A 9 13.33 -17.17 6.20
CA GLN A 9 13.80 -16.55 4.97
C GLN A 9 12.72 -15.64 4.37
N ILE A 10 11.47 -16.10 4.28
CA ILE A 10 10.34 -15.30 3.81
C ILE A 10 10.20 -14.04 4.68
N LYS A 11 10.15 -14.20 6.02
CA LYS A 11 10.07 -13.08 6.96
C LYS A 11 11.18 -12.08 6.71
N SER A 12 12.43 -12.53 6.63
CA SER A 12 13.60 -11.67 6.46
C SER A 12 13.59 -10.92 5.13
N ASN A 13 13.20 -11.61 4.05
CA ASN A 13 13.08 -11.01 2.72
C ASN A 13 12.05 -9.86 2.70
N TYR A 14 10.85 -10.10 3.24
CA TYR A 14 9.81 -9.06 3.27
C TYR A 14 10.12 -7.97 4.29
N GLN A 15 10.74 -8.30 5.43
CA GLN A 15 11.21 -7.31 6.38
C GLN A 15 12.19 -6.33 5.74
N PHE A 16 13.16 -6.85 5.00
CA PHE A 16 14.15 -6.04 4.30
C PHE A 16 13.47 -5.13 3.28
N LYS A 17 12.61 -5.69 2.40
CA LYS A 17 11.88 -4.90 1.39
C LYS A 17 11.03 -3.79 2.03
N LEU A 18 10.24 -4.11 3.04
CA LEU A 18 9.35 -3.13 3.70
C LEU A 18 10.16 -2.04 4.41
N ARG A 19 11.28 -2.39 5.07
CA ARG A 19 12.18 -1.40 5.68
C ARG A 19 12.85 -0.52 4.64
N THR A 20 13.31 -1.06 3.52
CA THR A 20 13.86 -0.25 2.42
C THR A 20 12.84 0.75 1.89
N ILE A 21 11.56 0.36 1.77
CA ILE A 21 10.50 1.28 1.37
C ILE A 21 10.29 2.36 2.44
N LEU A 22 10.26 1.98 3.72
CA LEU A 22 10.15 2.94 4.84
C LEU A 22 11.29 3.95 4.87
N ASP A 23 12.53 3.48 4.68
CA ASP A 23 13.71 4.34 4.61
C ASP A 23 13.61 5.31 3.42
N PHE A 24 13.19 4.81 2.25
CA PHE A 24 12.92 5.63 1.07
C PHE A 24 11.86 6.72 1.31
N ILE A 25 10.76 6.40 2.00
CA ILE A 25 9.72 7.38 2.38
C ILE A 25 10.33 8.48 3.26
N ASN A 26 11.07 8.09 4.30
CA ASN A 26 11.70 9.06 5.20
C ASN A 26 12.73 9.95 4.47
N GLU A 27 13.53 9.40 3.56
CA GLU A 27 14.49 10.15 2.75
C GLU A 27 13.81 11.15 1.82
N ILE A 28 12.69 10.75 1.19
CA ILE A 28 11.89 11.64 0.35
C ILE A 28 11.32 12.78 1.17
N ASP A 29 10.76 12.50 2.34
CA ASP A 29 10.17 13.54 3.19
C ASP A 29 11.24 14.57 3.60
N ILE A 30 12.42 14.12 4.04
CA ILE A 30 13.56 14.98 4.36
C ILE A 30 13.98 15.81 3.14
N TYR A 31 14.08 15.18 1.96
CA TYR A 31 14.44 15.88 0.73
C TYR A 31 13.40 16.93 0.35
N ILE A 32 12.10 16.61 0.46
CA ILE A 32 11.00 17.52 0.19
C ILE A 32 11.06 18.70 1.16
N GLU A 33 11.21 18.46 2.46
CA GLU A 33 11.30 19.52 3.48
C GLU A 33 12.49 20.45 3.24
N LYS A 34 13.68 19.89 3.03
CA LYS A 34 14.90 20.67 2.76
C LYS A 34 14.72 21.61 1.56
N ASN A 35 14.24 21.07 0.44
CA ASN A 35 14.00 21.87 -0.75
C ASN A 35 12.85 22.90 -0.56
N LEU A 36 11.87 22.65 0.32
CA LEU A 36 10.84 23.65 0.64
C LEU A 36 11.44 24.81 1.43
N ASN A 37 12.37 24.53 2.35
CA ASN A 37 13.05 25.55 3.11
C ASN A 37 13.98 26.40 2.24
N GLU A 38 14.74 25.78 1.32
CA GLU A 38 15.55 26.52 0.33
C GLU A 38 14.71 27.48 -0.52
N ILE A 39 13.49 27.08 -0.91
CA ILE A 39 12.53 27.94 -1.63
C ILE A 39 12.03 29.09 -0.76
N LYS A 40 11.76 28.85 0.53
CA LYS A 40 11.35 29.89 1.48
C LYS A 40 12.49 30.89 1.73
N GLU A 41 13.71 30.39 1.87
CA GLU A 41 14.92 31.18 2.13
C GLU A 41 15.37 31.98 0.91
N ALA A 42 15.20 31.45 -0.30
CA ALA A 42 15.45 32.19 -1.54
C ALA A 42 14.58 33.45 -1.68
N GLY A 43 13.48 33.52 -0.92
CA GLY A 43 12.55 34.63 -0.89
C GLY A 43 11.72 34.74 -2.17
N LEU A 44 10.58 35.43 -2.07
CA LEU A 44 9.95 35.98 -3.27
C LEU A 44 10.86 37.10 -3.81
N PRO A 45 10.98 37.23 -5.14
CA PRO A 45 11.60 38.40 -5.75
C PRO A 45 11.07 39.67 -5.09
N SER A 46 11.98 40.51 -4.60
CA SER A 46 11.68 41.71 -3.81
C SER A 46 11.17 42.88 -4.64
N ASP A 47 10.86 42.66 -5.93
CA ASP A 47 10.24 43.69 -6.73
C ASP A 47 8.81 43.99 -6.20
N PRO A 48 8.39 45.27 -6.22
CA PRO A 48 7.10 45.68 -5.66
C PRO A 48 5.89 44.97 -6.28
N GLU A 49 6.00 44.58 -7.55
CA GLU A 49 4.93 43.94 -8.32
C GLU A 49 4.74 42.49 -7.86
N THR A 50 5.84 41.72 -7.75
CA THR A 50 5.85 40.36 -7.20
C THR A 50 5.41 40.31 -5.74
N THR A 51 5.76 41.31 -4.93
CA THR A 51 5.36 41.38 -3.51
C THR A 51 3.86 41.61 -3.37
N SER A 52 3.27 42.48 -4.21
CA SER A 52 1.83 42.73 -4.23
C SER A 52 1.03 41.52 -4.72
N GLU A 53 1.50 40.86 -5.79
CA GLU A 53 0.89 39.63 -6.28
C GLU A 53 1.01 38.47 -5.29
N GLY A 54 2.16 38.32 -4.63
CA GLY A 54 2.38 37.28 -3.62
C GLY A 54 1.45 37.42 -2.42
N LYS A 55 1.17 38.65 -1.97
CA LYS A 55 0.19 38.92 -0.91
C LYS A 55 -1.22 38.51 -1.35
N LYS A 56 -1.65 38.90 -2.55
CA LYS A 56 -2.96 38.52 -3.09
C LYS A 56 -3.11 37.01 -3.26
N LEU A 57 -2.04 36.33 -3.67
CA LEU A 57 -2.03 34.87 -3.79
C LEU A 57 -2.15 34.19 -2.42
N ARG A 58 -1.43 34.70 -1.41
CA ARG A 58 -1.54 34.22 -0.02
C ARG A 58 -2.96 34.41 0.52
N ASP A 59 -3.54 35.59 0.31
CA ASP A 59 -4.90 35.91 0.74
C ASP A 59 -5.90 34.98 0.03
N PHE A 60 -5.72 34.73 -1.27
CA PHE A 60 -6.51 33.76 -2.04
C PHE A 60 -6.39 32.33 -1.48
N PHE A 61 -5.19 31.84 -1.17
CA PHE A 61 -5.03 30.50 -0.60
C PHE A 61 -5.63 30.40 0.81
N ASN A 62 -5.48 31.42 1.64
CA ASN A 62 -6.09 31.46 2.97
C ASN A 62 -7.62 31.45 2.88
N GLU A 63 -8.21 32.18 1.93
CA GLU A 63 -9.66 32.17 1.68
C GLU A 63 -10.14 30.82 1.11
N ALA A 64 -9.36 30.17 0.24
CA ALA A 64 -9.71 28.90 -0.38
C ALA A 64 -9.53 27.67 0.55
N LEU A 65 -8.65 27.77 1.53
CA LEU A 65 -8.36 26.72 2.52
C LEU A 65 -9.15 26.90 3.83
N ASP A 66 -9.88 28.00 4.01
CA ASP A 66 -10.76 28.19 5.17
C ASP A 66 -11.99 27.27 5.04
N GLU A 67 -12.03 26.23 5.86
CA GLU A 67 -13.08 25.21 5.87
C GLU A 67 -14.47 25.77 6.24
N ASN A 68 -14.54 26.98 6.81
CA ASN A 68 -15.79 27.64 7.17
C ASN A 68 -16.37 28.52 6.05
N ASN A 69 -15.71 28.59 4.89
CA ASN A 69 -16.10 29.49 3.82
C ASN A 69 -16.84 28.71 2.72
N ASP A 70 -18.17 28.89 2.62
CA ASP A 70 -19.05 28.22 1.64
C ASP A 70 -18.72 28.55 0.16
N LYS A 71 -17.79 29.47 -0.09
CA LYS A 71 -17.33 29.87 -1.43
C LYS A 71 -16.10 29.09 -1.88
N LYS A 72 -16.18 27.76 -1.95
CA LYS A 72 -15.12 26.94 -2.55
C LYS A 72 -15.07 27.16 -4.07
N GLY A 73 -14.07 27.92 -4.55
CA GLY A 73 -13.35 27.53 -5.77
C GLY A 73 -13.57 28.26 -7.10
N GLU A 74 -14.23 29.42 -7.19
CA GLU A 74 -14.41 30.12 -8.49
C GLU A 74 -13.51 31.36 -8.72
N GLY A 75 -12.51 31.58 -7.87
CA GLY A 75 -11.55 32.68 -8.09
C GLY A 75 -10.47 32.31 -9.11
N LYS A 76 -10.53 32.88 -10.33
CA LYS A 76 -9.41 32.83 -11.27
C LYS A 76 -8.36 33.88 -10.88
N PHE A 77 -7.27 33.44 -10.25
CA PHE A 77 -6.12 34.30 -9.99
C PHE A 77 -5.18 34.30 -11.19
N LYS A 78 -4.97 35.46 -11.83
CA LYS A 78 -4.01 35.63 -12.93
C LYS A 78 -2.70 36.13 -12.36
N VAL A 79 -1.67 35.28 -12.37
CA VAL A 79 -0.30 35.64 -12.00
C VAL A 79 0.34 36.33 -13.19
N THR A 80 0.80 37.56 -13.01
CA THR A 80 1.44 38.35 -14.08
C THR A 80 2.96 38.40 -13.92
N SER A 81 3.48 38.26 -12.71
CA SER A 81 4.92 38.16 -12.45
C SER A 81 5.51 36.83 -12.97
N PRO A 82 6.50 36.85 -13.89
CA PRO A 82 7.18 35.64 -14.37
C PRO A 82 7.87 34.86 -13.25
N ALA A 83 8.38 35.58 -12.25
CA ALA A 83 9.14 34.98 -11.16
C ALA A 83 8.19 34.33 -10.12
N LEU A 84 7.06 34.96 -9.81
CA LEU A 84 5.99 34.33 -9.01
C LEU A 84 5.39 33.12 -9.72
N SER A 85 5.17 33.21 -11.04
CA SER A 85 4.70 32.10 -11.86
C SER A 85 5.68 30.92 -11.81
N LYS A 86 6.99 31.17 -11.96
CA LYS A 86 8.02 30.14 -11.84
C LYS A 86 8.02 29.49 -10.46
N PHE A 87 7.92 30.29 -9.40
CA PHE A 87 7.82 29.80 -8.02
C PHE A 87 6.60 28.88 -7.81
N ILE A 88 5.41 29.34 -8.22
CA ILE A 88 4.16 28.58 -8.12
C ILE A 88 4.25 27.27 -8.92
N LEU A 89 4.82 27.31 -10.13
CA LEU A 89 4.99 26.12 -10.96
C LEU A 89 5.92 25.09 -10.31
N VAL A 90 7.01 25.52 -9.68
CA VAL A 90 7.92 24.62 -8.94
C VAL A 90 7.18 24.00 -7.74
N PHE A 91 6.42 24.80 -7.00
CA PHE A 91 5.64 24.35 -5.86
C PHE A 91 4.55 23.34 -6.25
N ILE A 92 3.73 23.66 -7.26
CA ILE A 92 2.66 22.78 -7.78
C ILE A 92 3.25 21.48 -8.33
N LYS A 93 4.34 21.55 -9.12
CA LYS A 93 5.01 20.33 -9.63
C LYS A 93 5.44 19.43 -8.50
N LYS A 94 6.02 19.99 -7.43
CA LYS A 94 6.48 19.24 -6.26
C LYS A 94 5.33 18.56 -5.52
N MET A 95 4.21 19.25 -5.29
CA MET A 95 3.02 18.64 -4.69
C MET A 95 2.50 17.47 -5.54
N LYS A 96 2.39 17.65 -6.87
CA LYS A 96 1.95 16.59 -7.77
C LYS A 96 2.90 15.40 -7.79
N TYR A 97 4.21 15.63 -7.74
CA TYR A 97 5.20 14.57 -7.67
C TYR A 97 5.14 13.80 -6.35
N SER A 98 4.96 14.49 -5.22
CA SER A 98 4.79 13.83 -3.92
C SER A 98 3.55 12.93 -3.91
N GLN A 99 2.41 13.44 -4.38
CA GLN A 99 1.19 12.64 -4.48
C GLN A 99 1.38 11.41 -5.36
N PHE A 100 1.97 11.58 -6.55
CA PHE A 100 2.25 10.46 -7.45
C PHE A 100 3.19 9.43 -6.82
N LEU A 101 4.25 9.88 -6.15
CA LEU A 101 5.19 9.00 -5.45
C LEU A 101 4.50 8.22 -4.33
N ASN A 102 3.63 8.86 -3.55
CA ASN A 102 2.88 8.20 -2.48
C ASN A 102 1.90 7.16 -3.05
N GLU A 103 1.17 7.49 -4.12
CA GLU A 103 0.27 6.56 -4.82
C GLU A 103 1.01 5.31 -5.35
N MET A 104 2.20 5.51 -5.93
CA MET A 104 3.06 4.41 -6.39
C MET A 104 3.62 3.60 -5.21
N THR A 105 3.99 4.26 -4.12
CA THR A 105 4.54 3.62 -2.93
C THR A 105 3.49 2.76 -2.23
N LEU A 106 2.25 3.26 -2.10
CA LEU A 106 1.11 2.46 -1.61
C LEU A 106 0.94 1.21 -2.46
N SER A 107 0.93 1.38 -3.78
CA SER A 107 0.74 0.28 -4.72
C SER A 107 1.82 -0.80 -4.55
N TYR A 108 3.07 -0.39 -4.34
CA TYR A 108 4.17 -1.31 -4.12
C TYR A 108 4.14 -1.97 -2.73
N LEU A 109 3.75 -1.25 -1.67
CA LEU A 109 3.55 -1.81 -0.33
C LEU A 109 2.49 -2.92 -0.32
N ILE A 110 1.35 -2.67 -0.97
CA ILE A 110 0.27 -3.67 -1.06
C ILE A 110 0.69 -4.86 -1.93
N ALA A 111 1.40 -4.64 -3.04
CA ALA A 111 1.96 -5.73 -3.82
C ALA A 111 2.94 -6.59 -3.00
N CYS A 112 3.77 -5.97 -2.14
CA CYS A 112 4.63 -6.70 -1.21
C CYS A 112 3.81 -7.53 -0.22
N GLN A 113 2.74 -6.98 0.34
CA GLN A 113 1.84 -7.69 1.26
C GLN A 113 1.14 -8.89 0.59
N GLU A 114 0.68 -8.75 -0.65
CA GLU A 114 0.06 -9.85 -1.41
C GLU A 114 1.06 -10.96 -1.71
N ALA A 115 2.26 -10.60 -2.16
CA ALA A 115 3.34 -11.55 -2.43
C ALA A 115 3.78 -12.26 -1.14
N MET A 116 3.84 -11.55 -0.02
CA MET A 116 4.15 -12.12 1.29
C MET A 116 3.17 -13.21 1.69
N PHE A 117 1.85 -12.98 1.55
CA PHE A 117 0.86 -14.02 1.80
C PHE A 117 1.06 -15.23 0.88
N LYS A 118 1.29 -14.99 -0.43
CA LYS A 118 1.51 -16.07 -1.40
C LYS A 118 2.71 -16.94 -1.02
N ASP A 119 3.82 -16.31 -0.64
CA ASP A 119 5.04 -17.03 -0.27
C ASP A 119 4.86 -17.83 1.02
N TYR A 120 4.20 -17.25 2.04
CA TYR A 120 3.86 -18.00 3.25
C TYR A 120 2.96 -19.18 2.96
N LEU A 121 1.91 -18.97 2.15
CA LEU A 121 0.96 -20.03 1.78
C LEU A 121 1.67 -21.14 1.01
N GLN A 122 2.52 -20.78 0.05
CA GLN A 122 3.31 -21.72 -0.72
C GLN A 122 4.21 -22.55 0.20
N SER A 123 4.92 -21.91 1.13
CA SER A 123 5.78 -22.62 2.09
C SER A 123 4.99 -23.60 2.96
N ILE A 124 3.83 -23.19 3.47
CA ILE A 124 2.93 -24.05 4.27
C ILE A 124 2.50 -25.27 3.46
N LEU A 125 2.00 -25.07 2.24
CA LEU A 125 1.47 -26.14 1.40
C LEU A 125 2.55 -27.11 0.91
N MET A 126 3.74 -26.61 0.57
CA MET A 126 4.88 -27.44 0.18
C MET A 126 5.36 -28.32 1.33
N ASN A 127 5.34 -27.81 2.56
CA ASN A 127 5.77 -28.56 3.75
C ASN A 127 4.65 -29.40 4.37
N ASN A 128 3.38 -29.18 4.00
CA ASN A 128 2.22 -29.88 4.54
C ASN A 128 1.27 -30.32 3.41
N THR A 129 1.75 -31.16 2.50
CA THR A 129 1.00 -31.61 1.31
C THR A 129 -0.32 -32.31 1.63
N ASN A 130 -0.47 -32.86 2.84
CA ASN A 130 -1.75 -33.41 3.33
C ASN A 130 -2.89 -32.37 3.30
N CYS A 131 -2.59 -31.07 3.42
CA CYS A 131 -3.59 -30.01 3.32
C CYS A 131 -4.22 -29.93 1.92
N LEU A 132 -3.51 -30.37 0.87
CA LEU A 132 -3.98 -30.36 -0.52
C LEU A 132 -5.03 -31.44 -0.81
N LYS A 133 -5.09 -32.50 0.03
CA LYS A 133 -6.02 -33.64 -0.17
C LYS A 133 -7.50 -33.26 -0.09
N SER A 134 -7.81 -32.08 0.48
CA SER A 134 -9.17 -31.58 0.71
C SER A 134 -9.61 -30.53 -0.34
N GLY A 135 -8.89 -30.43 -1.46
CA GLY A 135 -9.21 -29.51 -2.55
C GLY A 135 -10.50 -29.89 -3.29
N LYS A 136 -11.24 -28.88 -3.78
CA LYS A 136 -12.35 -29.10 -4.72
C LYS A 136 -11.86 -29.40 -6.14
N ASP A 137 -10.58 -29.12 -6.40
CA ASP A 137 -9.98 -29.21 -7.73
C ASP A 137 -9.74 -30.67 -8.09
N LYS A 138 -10.40 -31.10 -9.17
CA LYS A 138 -10.18 -32.43 -9.76
C LYS A 138 -9.01 -32.34 -10.71
N ILE A 139 -8.08 -33.28 -10.60
CA ILE A 139 -6.99 -33.45 -11.56
C ILE A 139 -7.30 -34.67 -12.43
N SER A 140 -7.08 -34.57 -13.75
CA SER A 140 -7.29 -35.70 -14.66
C SER A 140 -6.10 -36.66 -14.65
N TYR A 141 -6.28 -37.88 -15.15
CA TYR A 141 -5.16 -38.81 -15.34
C TYR A 141 -4.16 -38.27 -16.37
N ASP A 142 -4.64 -37.61 -17.42
CA ASP A 142 -3.77 -37.00 -18.44
C ASP A 142 -2.88 -35.89 -17.83
N ASP A 143 -3.44 -35.07 -16.93
CA ASP A 143 -2.66 -34.07 -16.19
C ASP A 143 -1.57 -34.74 -15.34
N ILE A 144 -1.89 -35.84 -14.65
CA ILE A 144 -0.92 -36.57 -13.81
C ILE A 144 0.19 -37.18 -14.66
N LEU A 145 -0.15 -37.80 -15.79
CA LEU A 145 0.81 -38.43 -16.71
C LEU A 145 1.69 -37.42 -17.45
N GLY A 146 1.32 -36.13 -17.44
CA GLY A 146 2.09 -35.03 -18.02
C GLY A 146 3.24 -34.51 -17.16
N PHE A 147 3.44 -34.99 -15.93
CA PHE A 147 4.56 -34.58 -15.07
C PHE A 147 5.62 -35.67 -14.96
N ASP A 148 6.89 -35.27 -14.91
CA ASP A 148 8.02 -36.20 -14.85
C ASP A 148 8.18 -36.82 -13.45
N SER A 149 7.58 -36.18 -12.43
CA SER A 149 7.61 -36.68 -11.05
C SER A 149 6.42 -36.20 -10.21
N MET A 150 6.16 -36.92 -9.11
CA MET A 150 5.17 -36.49 -8.11
C MET A 150 5.52 -35.14 -7.47
N ASP A 151 6.80 -34.83 -7.32
CA ASP A 151 7.24 -33.55 -6.75
C ASP A 151 6.89 -32.37 -7.67
N GLU A 152 7.06 -32.53 -8.98
CA GLU A 152 6.65 -31.52 -9.96
C GLU A 152 5.14 -31.34 -9.99
N LEU A 153 4.40 -32.45 -9.93
CA LEU A 153 2.94 -32.41 -9.84
C LEU A 153 2.49 -31.63 -8.60
N VAL A 154 3.05 -31.93 -7.42
CA VAL A 154 2.74 -31.22 -6.17
C VAL A 154 3.07 -29.73 -6.29
N LYS A 155 4.25 -29.37 -6.81
CA LYS A 155 4.61 -27.96 -7.04
C LYS A 155 3.61 -27.24 -7.93
N SER A 156 3.15 -27.90 -9.01
CA SER A 156 2.15 -27.36 -9.93
C SER A 156 0.80 -27.13 -9.25
N ILE A 157 0.32 -28.11 -8.45
CA ILE A 157 -0.92 -27.98 -7.67
C ILE A 157 -0.82 -26.84 -6.66
N VAL A 158 0.29 -26.77 -5.91
CA VAL A 158 0.53 -25.71 -4.92
C VAL A 158 0.52 -24.34 -5.61
N LYS A 159 1.24 -24.19 -6.73
CA LYS A 159 1.26 -22.94 -7.49
C LYS A 159 -0.14 -22.52 -7.94
N LYS A 160 -0.91 -23.43 -8.55
CA LYS A 160 -2.30 -23.16 -8.97
C LYS A 160 -3.17 -22.74 -7.79
N THR A 161 -3.01 -23.39 -6.63
CA THR A 161 -3.76 -23.09 -5.41
C THR A 161 -3.41 -21.68 -4.91
N VAL A 162 -2.13 -21.36 -4.79
CA VAL A 162 -1.64 -20.05 -4.33
C VAL A 162 -2.09 -18.94 -5.28
N ASP A 163 -1.99 -19.15 -6.59
CA ASP A 163 -2.42 -18.18 -7.60
C ASP A 163 -3.94 -17.93 -7.50
N SER A 164 -4.74 -18.99 -7.38
CA SER A 164 -6.21 -18.90 -7.23
C SER A 164 -6.62 -18.05 -6.02
N ILE A 165 -6.04 -18.33 -4.85
CA ILE A 165 -6.33 -17.57 -3.62
C ILE A 165 -5.80 -16.13 -3.73
N GLY A 166 -4.66 -15.97 -4.39
CA GLY A 166 -4.02 -14.68 -4.57
C GLY A 166 -4.68 -13.71 -5.54
N TYR A 167 -5.74 -14.11 -6.25
CA TYR A 167 -6.61 -13.20 -7.01
C TYR A 167 -7.74 -12.62 -6.17
N GLY A 168 -7.98 -13.15 -4.96
CA GLY A 168 -8.98 -12.65 -4.03
C GLY A 168 -8.55 -11.38 -3.29
N SER A 169 -9.47 -10.84 -2.49
CA SER A 169 -9.16 -9.73 -1.58
C SER A 169 -8.27 -10.17 -0.41
N THR A 170 -7.66 -9.21 0.28
CA THR A 170 -6.94 -9.45 1.55
C THR A 170 -7.78 -10.25 2.56
N GLU A 171 -9.09 -10.03 2.58
CA GLU A 171 -10.02 -10.75 3.44
C GLU A 171 -10.28 -12.19 2.96
N ASP A 172 -10.34 -12.41 1.65
CA ASP A 172 -10.48 -13.76 1.08
C ASP A 172 -9.25 -14.62 1.39
N ILE A 173 -8.06 -14.02 1.32
CA ILE A 173 -6.82 -14.67 1.73
C ILE A 173 -6.91 -15.03 3.22
N SER A 174 -7.23 -14.07 4.10
CA SER A 174 -7.37 -14.34 5.54
C SER A 174 -8.40 -15.43 5.85
N LYS A 175 -9.56 -15.40 5.17
CA LYS A 175 -10.59 -16.43 5.29
C LYS A 175 -10.06 -17.81 4.89
N TYR A 176 -9.30 -17.89 3.81
CA TYR A 176 -8.68 -19.16 3.39
C TYR A 176 -7.73 -19.72 4.46
N TYR A 177 -6.90 -18.86 5.07
CA TYR A 177 -6.00 -19.27 6.15
C TYR A 177 -6.77 -19.79 7.39
N LEU A 178 -7.88 -19.13 7.73
CA LEU A 178 -8.76 -19.57 8.81
C LEU A 178 -9.39 -20.93 8.49
N GLU A 179 -10.01 -21.08 7.32
CA GLU A 179 -10.72 -22.30 6.95
C GLU A 179 -9.79 -23.51 6.78
N LYS A 180 -8.59 -23.31 6.20
CA LYS A 180 -7.66 -24.41 5.92
C LYS A 180 -6.70 -24.71 7.05
N PHE A 181 -6.26 -23.70 7.80
CA PHE A 181 -5.22 -23.87 8.81
C PHE A 181 -5.67 -23.44 10.19
N ASN A 182 -6.86 -22.86 10.36
CA ASN A 182 -7.30 -22.25 11.62
C ASN A 182 -6.29 -21.20 12.10
N ILE A 183 -5.87 -20.34 11.17
CA ILE A 183 -5.03 -19.17 11.41
C ILE A 183 -5.90 -17.93 11.22
N GLU A 184 -6.09 -17.16 12.28
CA GLU A 184 -6.90 -15.93 12.25
C GLU A 184 -5.97 -14.71 12.18
N PHE A 185 -5.96 -14.03 11.03
CA PHE A 185 -5.17 -12.81 10.87
C PHE A 185 -5.87 -11.56 11.40
N LYS A 186 -7.20 -11.62 11.60
CA LYS A 186 -7.98 -10.50 12.13
C LYS A 186 -7.62 -10.13 13.57
N ASP A 187 -7.00 -11.04 14.30
CA ASP A 187 -6.51 -10.81 15.67
C ASP A 187 -5.31 -9.84 15.71
N PHE A 188 -4.68 -9.57 14.56
CA PHE A 188 -3.65 -8.53 14.49
C PHE A 188 -4.28 -7.14 14.72
N ARG A 189 -3.77 -6.40 15.70
CA ARG A 189 -4.26 -5.05 16.07
C ARG A 189 -4.38 -4.10 14.87
N GLY A 190 -3.44 -4.20 13.94
CA GLY A 190 -3.37 -3.38 12.73
C GLY A 190 -4.15 -3.93 11.53
N TRP A 191 -4.96 -4.97 11.68
CA TRP A 191 -5.64 -5.65 10.57
C TRP A 191 -6.51 -4.71 9.73
N LYS A 192 -7.27 -3.81 10.38
CA LYS A 192 -8.13 -2.84 9.69
C LYS A 192 -7.33 -1.96 8.73
N ILE A 193 -6.10 -1.57 9.10
CA ILE A 193 -5.21 -0.75 8.27
C ILE A 193 -4.75 -1.53 7.02
N ILE A 194 -4.49 -2.84 7.15
CA ILE A 194 -4.09 -3.69 6.01
C ILE A 194 -5.24 -3.81 5.00
N VAL A 195 -6.46 -4.09 5.49
CA VAL A 195 -7.64 -4.19 4.63
C VAL A 195 -7.93 -2.86 3.94
N GLU A 196 -7.88 -1.76 4.70
CA GLU A 196 -8.17 -0.42 4.20
C GLU A 196 -7.15 0.03 3.16
N SER A 197 -5.86 -0.17 3.41
CA SER A 197 -4.78 0.19 2.48
C SER A 197 -4.83 -0.61 1.18
N SER A 198 -5.21 -1.89 1.23
CA SER A 198 -5.48 -2.71 0.05
C SER A 198 -6.64 -2.15 -0.79
N LEU A 199 -7.71 -1.69 -0.13
CA LEU A 199 -8.84 -1.05 -0.80
C LEU A 199 -8.49 0.33 -1.36
N ARG A 200 -7.76 1.17 -0.62
CA ARG A 200 -7.27 2.47 -1.12
C ARG A 200 -6.40 2.30 -2.35
N ARG A 201 -5.51 1.31 -2.36
CA ARG A 201 -4.71 0.96 -3.55
C ARG A 201 -5.59 0.67 -4.75
N ASN A 202 -6.70 -0.06 -4.58
CA ASN A 202 -7.63 -0.32 -5.67
C ASN A 202 -8.28 0.97 -6.18
N LEU A 203 -8.62 1.92 -5.31
CA LEU A 203 -9.14 3.24 -5.72
C LEU A 203 -8.09 4.05 -6.48
N VAL A 204 -6.82 4.02 -6.07
CA VAL A 204 -5.71 4.67 -6.78
C VAL A 204 -5.61 4.15 -8.21
N ILE A 205 -5.56 2.83 -8.37
CA ILE A 205 -5.33 2.19 -9.68
C ILE A 205 -6.57 2.31 -10.58
N HIS A 206 -7.76 2.09 -10.04
CA HIS A 206 -8.97 1.88 -10.84
C HIS A 206 -9.99 3.02 -10.78
N ASN A 207 -9.91 3.90 -9.78
CA ASN A 207 -10.91 4.95 -9.58
C ASN A 207 -10.33 6.35 -9.41
N LYS A 208 -9.10 6.60 -9.91
CA LYS A 208 -8.42 7.91 -9.82
C LYS A 208 -8.38 8.46 -8.38
N SER A 209 -8.25 7.57 -7.40
CA SER A 209 -8.27 7.86 -5.97
C SER A 209 -9.58 8.51 -5.48
N LEU A 210 -10.70 8.30 -6.18
CA LEU A 210 -12.04 8.70 -5.71
C LEU A 210 -12.68 7.55 -4.92
N ALA A 211 -13.36 7.86 -3.83
CA ALA A 211 -14.13 6.90 -3.05
C ALA A 211 -15.35 6.40 -3.85
N ASN A 212 -15.63 5.11 -3.77
CA ASN A 212 -16.81 4.49 -4.38
C ASN A 212 -17.75 3.93 -3.31
N ASP A 213 -18.96 3.53 -3.71
CA ASP A 213 -19.96 2.97 -2.80
C ASP A 213 -19.43 1.81 -1.94
N SER A 214 -18.61 0.94 -2.53
CA SER A 214 -18.05 -0.21 -1.81
C SER A 214 -17.09 0.21 -0.71
N TYR A 215 -16.33 1.27 -0.92
CA TYR A 215 -15.40 1.83 0.05
C TYR A 215 -16.15 2.55 1.16
N CYS A 216 -17.09 3.45 0.82
CA CYS A 216 -17.88 4.22 1.79
C CYS A 216 -18.74 3.34 2.71
N ARG A 217 -19.22 2.18 2.23
CA ARG A 217 -19.92 1.19 3.08
C ARG A 217 -19.04 0.62 4.19
N ARG A 218 -17.73 0.57 4.00
CA ARG A 218 -16.76 0.02 4.96
C ARG A 218 -16.14 1.11 5.84
N PHE A 219 -16.03 2.32 5.30
CA PHE A 219 -15.44 3.48 5.95
C PHE A 219 -16.41 4.65 5.83
N SER A 220 -17.34 4.73 6.79
CA SER A 220 -18.45 5.68 6.81
C SER A 220 -18.03 7.14 6.96
N GLU A 221 -16.76 7.38 7.29
CA GLU A 221 -16.15 8.70 7.34
C GLU A 221 -15.91 9.33 5.95
N PHE A 222 -16.10 8.56 4.86
CA PHE A 222 -15.97 9.05 3.48
C PHE A 222 -17.31 9.04 2.73
N SER A 223 -17.50 10.05 1.89
CA SER A 223 -18.60 10.15 0.93
C SER A 223 -18.16 9.66 -0.46
N VAL A 224 -19.13 9.27 -1.29
CA VAL A 224 -18.86 8.88 -2.68
C VAL A 224 -18.26 10.07 -3.43
N ASP A 225 -17.29 9.80 -4.29
CA ASP A 225 -16.49 10.79 -5.03
C ASP A 225 -15.55 11.66 -4.18
N ASP A 226 -15.45 11.40 -2.88
CA ASP A 226 -14.39 12.02 -2.07
C ASP A 226 -13.01 11.63 -2.61
N LYS A 227 -12.15 12.62 -2.80
CA LYS A 227 -10.76 12.39 -3.16
C LYS A 227 -10.03 11.85 -1.92
N ILE A 228 -9.60 10.60 -2.01
CA ILE A 228 -8.81 9.95 -0.96
C ILE A 228 -7.40 10.54 -0.98
N ASP A 229 -7.00 11.11 0.15
CA ASP A 229 -5.64 11.59 0.35
C ASP A 229 -4.70 10.43 0.71
N ILE A 230 -3.49 10.51 0.17
CA ILE A 230 -2.41 9.53 0.37
C ILE A 230 -1.17 10.34 0.71
N SER A 231 -1.13 10.80 1.97
CA SER A 231 -0.03 11.55 2.53
C SER A 231 1.19 10.67 2.82
N GLY A 232 2.37 11.28 2.95
CA GLY A 232 3.58 10.56 3.37
C GLY A 232 3.41 9.89 4.74
N GLU A 233 2.74 10.56 5.68
CA GLU A 233 2.41 10.02 7.00
C GLU A 233 1.52 8.76 6.91
N TYR A 234 0.49 8.77 6.07
CA TYR A 234 -0.35 7.60 5.84
C TYR A 234 0.48 6.43 5.29
N ILE A 235 1.31 6.67 4.29
CA ILE A 235 2.18 5.65 3.67
C ILE A 235 3.17 5.07 4.68
N LYS A 236 3.78 5.93 5.51
CA LYS A 236 4.67 5.53 6.59
C LYS A 236 3.96 4.60 7.58
N GLY A 237 2.76 4.99 8.02
CA GLY A 237 1.95 4.18 8.93
C GLY A 237 1.58 2.81 8.33
N VAL A 238 1.27 2.75 7.03
CA VAL A 238 1.03 1.47 6.33
C VAL A 238 2.31 0.62 6.31
N ALA A 239 3.46 1.20 5.98
CA ALA A 239 4.73 0.47 5.94
C ALA A 239 5.10 -0.12 7.31
N GLU A 240 5.02 0.68 8.38
CA GLU A 240 5.25 0.24 9.76
C GLU A 240 4.27 -0.88 10.17
N ASN A 241 2.99 -0.72 9.85
CA ASN A 241 1.98 -1.72 10.13
C ASN A 241 2.22 -3.05 9.38
N LEU A 242 2.70 -3.00 8.14
CA LEU A 242 3.05 -4.21 7.37
C LEU A 242 4.31 -4.90 7.90
N ILE A 243 5.28 -4.14 8.43
CA ILE A 243 6.48 -4.67 9.09
C ILE A 243 6.07 -5.47 10.33
N GLU A 244 5.22 -4.90 11.19
CA GLU A 244 4.69 -5.61 12.37
C GLU A 244 3.84 -6.82 11.97
N PHE A 245 3.02 -6.68 10.92
CA PHE A 245 2.17 -7.75 10.44
C PHE A 245 2.97 -8.95 9.91
N ASN A 246 4.10 -8.71 9.23
CA ASN A 246 4.99 -9.77 8.78
C ASN A 246 5.54 -10.60 9.97
N GLU A 247 5.88 -9.93 11.07
CA GLU A 247 6.31 -10.59 12.32
C GLU A 247 5.18 -11.40 12.95
N PHE A 248 3.98 -10.82 13.00
CA PHE A 248 2.78 -11.51 13.46
C PHE A 248 2.44 -12.75 12.62
N CYS A 249 2.59 -12.68 11.29
CA CYS A 249 2.38 -13.82 10.40
C CYS A 249 3.34 -14.96 10.74
N LEU A 250 4.64 -14.69 10.84
CA LEU A 250 5.64 -15.69 11.21
C LEU A 250 5.31 -16.33 12.56
N PHE A 251 4.98 -15.52 13.57
CA PHE A 251 4.65 -16.00 14.90
C PHE A 251 3.43 -16.93 14.86
N THR A 252 2.33 -16.48 14.26
CA THR A 252 1.06 -17.21 14.23
C THR A 252 1.17 -18.52 13.44
N ILE A 253 1.86 -18.50 12.29
CA ILE A 253 2.11 -19.69 11.49
C ILE A 253 2.98 -20.68 12.29
N SER A 254 4.05 -20.19 12.91
CA SER A 254 4.96 -21.07 13.67
C SER A 254 4.28 -21.71 14.86
N GLN A 255 3.45 -20.97 15.60
CA GLN A 255 2.62 -21.53 16.68
C GLN A 255 1.67 -22.62 16.15
N LYS A 256 0.99 -22.35 15.03
CA LYS A 256 0.04 -23.30 14.44
C LYS A 256 0.70 -24.63 14.07
N PHE A 257 1.92 -24.57 13.52
CA PHE A 257 2.65 -25.74 13.03
C PHE A 257 3.71 -26.26 14.01
N ARG A 258 3.76 -25.73 15.24
CA ARG A 258 4.72 -26.12 16.30
C ARG A 258 6.19 -26.04 15.83
N ILE A 259 6.52 -24.94 15.16
CA ILE A 259 7.85 -24.67 14.62
C ILE A 259 8.62 -23.81 15.61
N GLU A 260 9.87 -24.18 15.88
CA GLU A 260 10.79 -23.34 16.65
C GLU A 260 11.17 -22.09 15.84
N THR A 261 10.71 -20.93 16.32
CA THR A 261 11.06 -19.58 15.82
C THR A 261 12.31 -19.06 16.49
#